data_AF-A0A7V3FM14-F1
#
_entry.id   AF-A0A7V3FM14-F1
#
_cell.length_a   1.000
_cell.length_b   1.000
_cell.length_c   1.000
_cell.angle_alpha   90.00
_cell.angle_beta   90.00
_cell.angle_gamma   90.00
#
_symmetry.space_group_name_H-M   'P 1'
#
loop_
_entity.id
_entity.type
_entity.pdbx_description
1 polymer ?
#
loop_
_entity_poly.entity_id
_entity_poly.type
_entity_poly.pdbx_seq_one_letter_code
_entity_poly.pdbx_strand_id
1 'polypeptide(L)'
;MGSEKNPANEWSVAKAIEYYNIDKWGSNYFWVNDKGHLSIQPYGREGPSIDIMDVVDDIREKQLGFPCIIRFQDILRSRVVTLNDSFRRAIQESGYKGQYFGVYPIKVNQMREVVEEILDAGAPYHYGLEAGSKGELLTVLALNTDPQALTICNGYKDEPFMRLAMLGRKLERKVIVVIEKISELPQLLRVAEEMQVEPYVGLRAKLTTKGTGRWEHSGGDFAKFGLTIPEIMQAVNILKEAKKEHCLKLFHFHVGSQITDIRTVKESVKEGARIFAKLCKMGFNIEYFDVGGGLGVDYDGSQTTGQSSMNYTLDEYVSDVVYNLQQICAEEEVPEPNITSESGRAIVAHHSCIVMSVFGHIEIGSNPILPNGREEPQVVQEMREIVGGLNR
;
A
#
# COMPACT_ATOMS: atom_id res chain seq x y z
N MET A 1 55.70 1.06 -7.46
CA MET A 1 55.51 1.22 -6.01
C MET A 1 54.04 0.97 -5.75
N GLY A 2 53.73 0.02 -4.86
CA GLY A 2 52.35 -0.39 -4.59
C GLY A 2 51.52 0.79 -4.13
N SER A 3 50.32 0.93 -4.68
CA SER A 3 49.32 1.84 -4.15
C SER A 3 49.05 1.40 -2.71
N GLU A 4 49.57 2.14 -1.73
CA GLU A 4 49.09 2.04 -0.36
C GLU A 4 47.58 2.33 -0.42
N LYS A 5 46.78 1.27 -0.31
CA LYS A 5 45.34 1.40 -0.16
C LYS A 5 45.13 2.20 1.12
N ASN A 6 44.67 3.43 0.96
CA ASN A 6 44.36 4.31 2.07
C ASN A 6 43.38 3.57 3.01
N PRO A 7 43.75 3.22 4.26
CA PRO A 7 42.92 2.40 5.15
C PRO A 7 41.58 3.05 5.49
N ALA A 8 41.42 4.35 5.23
CA ALA A 8 40.14 5.05 5.33
C ALA A 8 39.09 4.57 4.29
N ASN A 9 39.51 3.99 3.17
CA ASN A 9 38.67 3.57 2.05
C ASN A 9 38.31 2.08 2.02
N GLU A 10 38.67 1.28 3.03
CA GLU A 10 38.24 -0.12 3.06
C GLU A 10 36.76 -0.21 3.45
N TRP A 11 35.96 -0.82 2.55
CA TRP A 11 34.58 -1.20 2.79
C TRP A 11 34.51 -2.26 3.89
N SER A 12 33.54 -2.12 4.79
CA SER A 12 33.20 -3.13 5.80
C SER A 12 31.69 -3.37 5.80
N VAL A 13 31.24 -4.48 6.39
CA VAL A 13 29.80 -4.77 6.57
C VAL A 13 29.11 -3.64 7.32
N ALA A 14 29.73 -3.13 8.39
CA ALA A 14 29.19 -2.00 9.15
C ALA A 14 29.02 -0.73 8.29
N LYS A 15 30.04 -0.37 7.48
CA LYS A 15 29.94 0.75 6.54
C LYS A 15 28.86 0.50 5.48
N ALA A 16 28.68 -0.74 5.02
CA ALA A 16 27.65 -1.12 4.04
C ALA A 16 26.24 -0.93 4.59
N ILE A 17 26.01 -1.38 5.81
CA ILE A 17 24.74 -1.21 6.50
C ILE A 17 24.43 0.29 6.68
N GLU A 18 25.41 1.09 7.10
CA GLU A 18 25.26 2.53 7.28
C GLU A 18 25.00 3.25 5.95
N TYR A 19 25.81 3.00 4.92
CA TYR A 19 25.73 3.69 3.63
C TYR A 19 24.44 3.36 2.88
N TYR A 20 24.05 2.07 2.84
CA TYR A 20 22.82 1.64 2.16
C TYR A 20 21.58 1.76 3.04
N ASN A 21 21.73 2.08 4.31
CA ASN A 21 20.65 2.30 5.27
C ASN A 21 19.63 1.14 5.35
N ILE A 22 20.11 -0.09 5.13
CA ILE A 22 19.26 -1.28 4.96
C ILE A 22 18.44 -1.59 6.21
N ASP A 23 18.98 -1.31 7.39
CA ASP A 23 18.29 -1.54 8.67
C ASP A 23 17.01 -0.71 8.80
N LYS A 24 16.91 0.42 8.09
CA LYS A 24 15.75 1.31 8.17
C LYS A 24 14.66 0.95 7.17
N TRP A 25 14.99 0.82 5.87
CA TRP A 25 13.99 0.49 4.85
C TRP A 25 13.71 -1.02 4.73
N GLY A 26 14.62 -1.88 5.18
CA GLY A 26 14.53 -3.34 5.10
C GLY A 26 13.40 -3.95 5.92
N SER A 27 12.75 -3.18 6.80
CA SER A 27 11.53 -3.53 7.53
C SER A 27 11.60 -4.91 8.22
N ASN A 28 12.71 -5.20 8.88
CA ASN A 28 13.03 -6.50 9.53
C ASN A 28 13.10 -7.72 8.57
N TYR A 29 12.92 -7.53 7.27
CA TYR A 29 12.99 -8.59 6.27
C TYR A 29 14.35 -8.68 5.56
N PHE A 30 15.08 -7.56 5.48
CA PHE A 30 16.35 -7.46 4.73
C PHE A 30 17.48 -6.92 5.62
N TRP A 31 18.66 -7.53 5.53
CA TRP A 31 19.90 -7.07 6.17
C TRP A 31 21.12 -7.60 5.41
N VAL A 32 22.32 -7.17 5.84
CA VAL A 32 23.59 -7.69 5.33
C VAL A 32 24.16 -8.69 6.33
N ASN A 33 24.44 -9.92 5.89
CA ASN A 33 25.02 -10.97 6.73
C ASN A 33 26.53 -10.80 6.94
N ASP A 34 27.15 -11.66 7.76
CA ASP A 34 28.59 -11.60 8.08
C ASP A 34 29.52 -11.82 6.87
N LYS A 35 28.99 -12.37 5.77
CA LYS A 35 29.72 -12.51 4.49
C LYS A 35 29.65 -11.25 3.62
N GLY A 36 28.89 -10.23 4.03
CA GLY A 36 28.62 -9.04 3.24
C GLY A 36 27.55 -9.24 2.17
N HIS A 37 26.79 -10.33 2.21
CA HIS A 37 25.70 -10.60 1.27
C HIS A 37 24.37 -10.06 1.80
N LEU A 38 23.47 -9.69 0.88
CA LEU A 38 22.09 -9.40 1.22
C LEU A 38 21.39 -10.69 1.66
N SER A 39 20.71 -10.65 2.80
CA SER A 39 19.93 -11.76 3.32
C SER A 39 18.48 -11.38 3.58
N ILE A 40 17.59 -12.37 3.46
CA ILE A 40 16.15 -12.24 3.58
C ILE A 40 15.62 -13.13 4.72
N GLN A 41 14.80 -12.58 5.60
CA GLN A 41 14.22 -13.20 6.79
C GLN A 41 12.72 -12.93 6.73
N PRO A 42 11.96 -13.79 6.04
CA PRO A 42 10.55 -13.52 5.83
C PRO A 42 9.72 -13.48 7.11
N TYR A 43 10.23 -14.10 8.19
CA TYR A 43 9.60 -14.18 9.50
C TYR A 43 10.26 -13.26 10.55
N GLY A 44 11.07 -12.29 10.12
CA GLY A 44 11.80 -11.38 11.01
C GLY A 44 13.11 -11.96 11.56
N ARG A 45 13.77 -11.20 12.45
CA ARG A 45 15.19 -11.41 12.85
C ARG A 45 15.52 -12.78 13.46
N GLU A 46 14.55 -13.42 14.10
CA GLU A 46 14.71 -14.75 14.70
C GLU A 46 14.33 -15.90 13.76
N GLY A 47 13.80 -15.57 12.58
CA GLY A 47 13.38 -16.52 11.56
C GLY A 47 14.54 -17.08 10.72
N PRO A 48 14.23 -18.05 9.84
CA PRO A 48 15.20 -18.57 8.87
C PRO A 48 15.70 -17.45 7.96
N SER A 49 17.00 -17.49 7.68
CA SER A 49 17.70 -16.55 6.82
C SER A 49 18.03 -17.21 5.48
N ILE A 50 17.75 -16.48 4.40
CA ILE A 50 18.07 -16.86 3.03
C ILE A 50 19.16 -15.91 2.55
N ASP A 51 20.33 -16.43 2.19
CA ASP A 51 21.36 -15.65 1.51
C ASP A 51 20.99 -15.51 0.03
N ILE A 52 20.90 -14.27 -0.48
CA ILE A 52 20.48 -14.05 -1.87
C ILE A 52 21.48 -14.65 -2.86
N MET A 53 22.76 -14.78 -2.47
CA MET A 53 23.77 -15.36 -3.35
C MET A 53 23.57 -16.85 -3.55
N ASP A 54 23.08 -17.58 -2.54
CA ASP A 54 22.71 -18.99 -2.67
C ASP A 54 21.55 -19.14 -3.68
N VAL A 55 20.57 -18.23 -3.65
CA VAL A 55 19.46 -18.21 -4.63
C VAL A 55 19.96 -17.88 -6.05
N VAL A 56 20.92 -16.98 -6.18
CA VAL A 56 21.55 -16.62 -7.46
C VAL A 56 22.30 -17.81 -8.05
N ASP A 57 23.01 -18.58 -7.22
CA ASP A 57 23.72 -19.78 -7.66
C ASP A 57 22.74 -20.88 -8.08
N ASP A 58 21.65 -21.09 -7.33
CA ASP A 58 20.55 -21.98 -7.72
C ASP A 58 19.93 -21.61 -9.09
N ILE A 59 19.75 -20.31 -9.36
CA ILE A 59 19.23 -19.81 -10.65
C ILE A 59 20.19 -20.17 -11.78
N ARG A 60 21.50 -20.00 -11.57
CA ARG A 60 22.54 -20.35 -12.55
C ARG A 60 22.60 -21.85 -12.79
N GLU A 61 22.55 -22.66 -11.74
CA GLU A 61 22.55 -24.12 -11.83
C GLU A 61 21.34 -24.65 -12.60
N LYS A 62 20.18 -24.03 -12.41
CA LYS A 62 18.95 -24.32 -13.17
C LYS A 62 18.94 -23.73 -14.59
N GLN A 63 20.02 -23.07 -15.01
CA GLN A 63 20.15 -22.41 -16.31
C GLN A 63 19.03 -21.39 -16.58
N LEU A 64 18.54 -20.76 -15.52
CA LEU A 64 17.60 -19.64 -15.59
C LEU A 64 18.41 -18.35 -15.82
N GLY A 65 17.98 -17.53 -16.79
CA GLY A 65 18.66 -16.29 -17.15
C GLY A 65 18.33 -15.12 -16.21
N PHE A 66 19.19 -14.09 -16.25
CA PHE A 66 18.92 -12.77 -15.68
C PHE A 66 18.47 -11.79 -16.79
N PRO A 67 17.63 -10.78 -16.51
CA PRO A 67 17.10 -10.41 -15.20
C PRO A 67 16.04 -11.39 -14.69
N CYS A 68 15.99 -11.59 -13.37
CA CYS A 68 14.99 -12.41 -12.71
C CYS A 68 14.28 -11.63 -11.60
N ILE A 69 13.02 -11.99 -11.35
CA ILE A 69 12.25 -11.47 -10.22
C ILE A 69 12.15 -12.58 -9.19
N ILE A 70 12.68 -12.32 -7.99
CA ILE A 70 12.57 -13.22 -6.85
C ILE A 70 11.43 -12.72 -5.99
N ARG A 71 10.48 -13.61 -5.65
CA ARG A 71 9.33 -13.30 -4.79
C ARG A 71 9.42 -14.10 -3.49
N PHE A 72 9.15 -13.42 -2.39
CA PHE A 72 9.16 -13.96 -1.03
C PHE A 72 7.72 -14.01 -0.52
N GLN A 73 7.03 -15.12 -0.76
CA GLN A 73 5.62 -15.30 -0.37
C GLN A 73 5.42 -15.16 1.15
N ASP A 74 6.35 -15.67 1.94
CA ASP A 74 6.33 -15.56 3.40
C ASP A 74 6.34 -14.09 3.90
N ILE A 75 6.93 -13.15 3.16
CA ILE A 75 6.85 -11.72 3.48
C ILE A 75 5.40 -11.23 3.33
N LEU A 76 4.67 -11.65 2.29
CA LEU A 76 3.25 -11.32 2.14
C LEU A 76 2.46 -11.83 3.35
N ARG A 77 2.67 -13.08 3.76
CA ARG A 77 2.02 -13.67 4.94
C ARG A 77 2.30 -12.82 6.19
N SER A 78 3.57 -12.53 6.45
CA SER A 78 4.00 -11.73 7.60
C SER A 78 3.34 -10.34 7.60
N ARG A 79 3.28 -9.66 6.44
CA ARG A 79 2.65 -8.33 6.34
C ARG A 79 1.15 -8.37 6.58
N VAL A 80 0.44 -9.38 6.07
CA VAL A 80 -1.00 -9.57 6.30
C VAL A 80 -1.26 -9.80 7.79
N VAL A 81 -0.54 -10.74 8.42
CA VAL A 81 -0.68 -11.05 9.85
C VAL A 81 -0.38 -9.82 10.70
N THR A 82 0.75 -9.17 10.46
CA THR A 82 1.20 -7.99 11.23
C THR A 82 0.17 -6.85 11.18
N LEU A 83 -0.39 -6.56 10.00
CA LEU A 83 -1.41 -5.50 9.87
C LEU A 83 -2.66 -5.82 10.70
N ASN A 84 -3.19 -7.04 10.56
CA ASN A 84 -4.41 -7.43 11.26
C ASN A 84 -4.21 -7.51 12.78
N ASP A 85 -3.08 -8.09 13.23
CA ASP A 85 -2.78 -8.22 14.66
C ASP A 85 -2.53 -6.86 15.30
N SER A 86 -1.94 -5.91 14.57
CA SER A 86 -1.78 -4.53 15.05
C SER A 86 -3.14 -3.85 15.28
N PHE A 87 -4.07 -3.98 14.33
CA PHE A 87 -5.44 -3.48 14.51
C PHE A 87 -6.19 -4.18 15.65
N ARG A 88 -6.11 -5.51 15.74
CA ARG A 88 -6.74 -6.29 16.83
C ARG A 88 -6.22 -5.86 18.20
N ARG A 89 -4.91 -5.68 18.34
CA ARG A 89 -4.27 -5.19 19.57
C ARG A 89 -4.77 -3.78 19.93
N ALA A 90 -4.74 -2.83 18.99
CA ALA A 90 -5.22 -1.48 19.26
C ALA A 90 -6.71 -1.43 19.62
N ILE A 91 -7.55 -2.23 18.96
CA ILE A 91 -8.98 -2.38 19.29
C ILE A 91 -9.15 -2.92 20.72
N GLN A 92 -8.39 -3.96 21.09
CA GLN A 92 -8.45 -4.55 22.42
C GLN A 92 -7.98 -3.58 23.51
N GLU A 93 -6.85 -2.90 23.30
CA GLU A 93 -6.26 -1.96 24.25
C GLU A 93 -7.13 -0.72 24.48
N SER A 94 -7.80 -0.23 23.43
CA SER A 94 -8.73 0.90 23.52
C SER A 94 -10.15 0.53 23.97
N GLY A 95 -10.46 -0.78 24.06
CA GLY A 95 -11.80 -1.26 24.37
C GLY A 95 -12.85 -0.94 23.29
N TYR A 96 -12.40 -0.72 22.05
CA TYR A 96 -13.23 -0.46 20.88
C TYR A 96 -14.18 -1.64 20.60
N LYS A 97 -15.42 -1.35 20.19
CA LYS A 97 -16.53 -2.31 20.08
C LYS A 97 -16.63 -2.95 18.69
N GLY A 98 -16.15 -2.26 17.66
CA GLY A 98 -16.08 -2.81 16.31
C GLY A 98 -14.89 -3.76 16.13
N GLN A 99 -14.86 -4.44 15.00
CA GLN A 99 -13.77 -5.33 14.58
C GLN A 99 -13.00 -4.73 13.39
N TYR A 100 -11.83 -5.28 13.09
CA TYR A 100 -11.05 -4.93 11.90
C TYR A 100 -11.20 -5.98 10.80
N PHE A 101 -11.42 -5.52 9.57
CA PHE A 101 -11.45 -6.32 8.35
C PHE A 101 -10.51 -5.69 7.32
N GLY A 102 -9.33 -6.28 7.14
CA GLY A 102 -8.41 -5.86 6.09
C GLY A 102 -8.90 -6.26 4.70
N VAL A 103 -8.66 -5.40 3.71
CA VAL A 103 -9.05 -5.64 2.31
C VAL A 103 -7.86 -5.39 1.40
N TYR A 104 -7.56 -6.31 0.48
CA TYR A 104 -6.46 -6.13 -0.47
C TYR A 104 -6.98 -5.56 -1.80
N PRO A 105 -6.60 -4.32 -2.17
CA PRO A 105 -6.93 -3.77 -3.48
C PRO A 105 -6.04 -4.40 -4.54
N ILE A 106 -6.64 -5.27 -5.39
CA ILE A 106 -5.85 -6.07 -6.34
C ILE A 106 -5.17 -5.22 -7.41
N LYS A 107 -5.59 -3.96 -7.59
CA LYS A 107 -4.93 -2.96 -8.47
C LYS A 107 -3.44 -2.79 -8.21
N VAL A 108 -2.99 -3.09 -6.98
CA VAL A 108 -1.58 -2.96 -6.59
C VAL A 108 -0.73 -4.08 -7.17
N ASN A 109 -1.24 -5.32 -7.18
CA ASN A 109 -0.66 -6.48 -7.85
C ASN A 109 -1.72 -7.58 -8.00
N GLN A 110 -2.15 -7.83 -9.25
CA GLN A 110 -3.22 -8.78 -9.60
C GLN A 110 -2.71 -10.21 -9.82
N MET A 111 -1.40 -10.47 -9.69
CA MET A 111 -0.84 -11.80 -9.93
C MET A 111 -1.49 -12.84 -9.00
N ARG A 112 -1.91 -13.96 -9.59
CA ARG A 112 -2.66 -15.00 -8.89
C ARG A 112 -1.92 -15.49 -7.65
N GLU A 113 -0.64 -15.77 -7.79
CA GLU A 113 0.23 -16.26 -6.73
C GLU A 113 0.44 -15.25 -5.59
N VAL A 114 0.20 -13.96 -5.83
CA VAL A 114 0.24 -12.93 -4.79
C VAL A 114 -1.11 -12.84 -4.09
N VAL A 115 -2.20 -12.84 -4.85
CA VAL A 115 -3.56 -12.75 -4.29
C VAL A 115 -3.90 -14.00 -3.47
N GLU A 116 -3.58 -15.20 -3.97
CA GLU A 116 -3.81 -16.46 -3.26
C GLU A 116 -3.03 -16.51 -1.93
N GLU A 117 -1.78 -16.06 -1.92
CA GLU A 117 -0.96 -16.02 -0.71
C GLU A 117 -1.53 -15.06 0.35
N ILE A 118 -1.98 -13.87 -0.10
CA ILE A 118 -2.61 -12.88 0.78
C ILE A 118 -3.92 -13.42 1.37
N LEU A 119 -4.74 -14.10 0.56
CA LEU A 119 -6.00 -14.70 1.01
C LEU A 119 -5.76 -15.86 1.99
N ASP A 120 -4.78 -16.73 1.71
CA ASP A 120 -4.45 -17.85 2.59
C ASP A 120 -3.98 -17.37 3.96
N ALA A 121 -3.02 -16.44 4.00
CA ALA A 121 -2.57 -15.81 5.24
C ALA A 121 -3.68 -15.01 5.95
N GLY A 122 -4.60 -14.45 5.16
CA GLY A 122 -5.72 -13.64 5.61
C GLY A 122 -6.94 -14.43 6.08
N ALA A 123 -7.00 -15.74 5.88
CA ALA A 123 -8.17 -16.56 6.18
C ALA A 123 -8.63 -16.48 7.65
N PRO A 124 -7.74 -16.50 8.68
CA PRO A 124 -8.15 -16.30 10.08
C PRO A 124 -8.72 -14.91 10.41
N TYR A 125 -8.66 -13.99 9.45
CA TYR A 125 -9.07 -12.60 9.58
C TYR A 125 -10.25 -12.23 8.67
N HIS A 126 -10.76 -13.18 7.87
CA HIS A 126 -11.75 -12.90 6.81
C HIS A 126 -11.27 -11.78 5.87
N TYR A 127 -9.99 -11.82 5.51
CA TYR A 127 -9.36 -10.78 4.69
C TYR A 127 -10.01 -10.68 3.31
N GLY A 128 -10.47 -9.49 2.95
CA GLY A 128 -11.25 -9.24 1.74
C GLY A 128 -10.41 -8.82 0.54
N LEU A 129 -11.08 -8.61 -0.59
CA LEU A 129 -10.49 -8.06 -1.81
C LEU A 129 -11.26 -6.81 -2.29
N GLU A 130 -10.54 -5.84 -2.83
CA GLU A 130 -11.12 -4.68 -3.51
C GLU A 130 -10.88 -4.77 -5.03
N ALA A 131 -11.89 -4.40 -5.79
CA ALA A 131 -11.85 -4.28 -7.24
C ALA A 131 -12.16 -2.82 -7.64
N GLY A 132 -11.27 -2.21 -8.43
CA GLY A 132 -11.44 -0.87 -8.98
C GLY A 132 -11.95 -0.86 -10.43
N SER A 133 -12.25 -2.03 -11.02
CA SER A 133 -12.72 -2.16 -12.39
C SER A 133 -13.51 -3.45 -12.63
N LYS A 134 -14.25 -3.52 -13.74
CA LYS A 134 -15.04 -4.71 -14.11
C LYS A 134 -14.18 -5.97 -14.29
N GLY A 135 -12.99 -5.82 -14.89
CA GLY A 135 -12.05 -6.93 -15.06
C GLY A 135 -11.51 -7.43 -13.72
N GLU A 136 -11.21 -6.52 -12.81
CA GLU A 136 -10.80 -6.86 -11.44
C GLU A 136 -11.92 -7.54 -10.66
N LEU A 137 -13.17 -7.10 -10.81
CA LEU A 137 -14.31 -7.71 -10.12
C LEU A 137 -14.52 -9.18 -10.54
N LEU A 138 -14.27 -9.54 -11.80
CA LEU A 138 -14.29 -10.94 -12.24
C LEU A 138 -13.25 -11.77 -11.49
N THR A 139 -12.03 -11.26 -11.37
CA THR A 139 -10.95 -11.92 -10.61
C THR A 139 -11.30 -12.02 -9.14
N VAL A 140 -11.83 -10.95 -8.54
CA VAL A 140 -12.23 -10.94 -7.13
C VAL A 140 -13.35 -11.95 -6.85
N LEU A 141 -14.36 -12.06 -7.72
CA LEU A 141 -15.42 -13.05 -7.56
C LEU A 141 -14.91 -14.48 -7.77
N ALA A 142 -13.85 -14.69 -8.54
CA ALA A 142 -13.24 -16.01 -8.69
C ALA A 142 -12.45 -16.43 -7.44
N LEU A 143 -11.75 -15.49 -6.79
CA LEU A 143 -10.81 -15.78 -5.70
C LEU A 143 -11.40 -15.57 -4.30
N ASN A 144 -12.19 -14.52 -4.10
CA ASN A 144 -12.78 -14.20 -2.79
C ASN A 144 -14.01 -15.08 -2.52
N THR A 145 -13.77 -16.24 -1.91
CA THR A 145 -14.77 -17.29 -1.68
C THR A 145 -15.25 -17.36 -0.23
N ASP A 146 -14.58 -16.69 0.70
CA ASP A 146 -15.03 -16.59 2.09
C ASP A 146 -16.30 -15.72 2.17
N PRO A 147 -17.44 -16.25 2.65
CA PRO A 147 -18.69 -15.49 2.75
C PRO A 147 -18.63 -14.35 3.76
N GLN A 148 -17.69 -14.39 4.73
CA GLN A 148 -17.52 -13.34 5.73
C GLN A 148 -16.57 -12.22 5.26
N ALA A 149 -15.73 -12.49 4.25
CA ALA A 149 -14.80 -11.53 3.70
C ALA A 149 -15.52 -10.48 2.85
N LEU A 150 -15.01 -9.24 2.90
CA LEU A 150 -15.56 -8.13 2.13
C LEU A 150 -15.07 -8.18 0.68
N THR A 151 -15.99 -7.95 -0.25
CA THR A 151 -15.64 -7.51 -1.60
C THR A 151 -16.06 -6.06 -1.75
N ILE A 152 -15.08 -5.16 -1.89
CA ILE A 152 -15.33 -3.73 -2.06
C ILE A 152 -15.19 -3.38 -3.55
N CYS A 153 -16.20 -2.72 -4.09
CA CYS A 153 -16.27 -2.36 -5.50
C CYS A 153 -16.14 -0.84 -5.68
N ASN A 154 -14.97 -0.38 -6.08
CA ASN A 154 -14.67 1.00 -6.43
C ASN A 154 -14.55 1.18 -7.95
N GLY A 155 -14.18 2.39 -8.39
CA GLY A 155 -13.95 2.75 -9.77
C GLY A 155 -15.22 3.12 -10.54
N TYR A 156 -15.11 3.28 -11.85
CA TYR A 156 -16.25 3.64 -12.69
C TYR A 156 -17.15 2.42 -12.95
N LYS A 157 -18.46 2.54 -12.70
CA LYS A 157 -19.39 1.40 -12.73
C LYS A 157 -20.43 1.56 -13.82
N ASP A 158 -20.36 0.69 -14.83
CA ASP A 158 -21.42 0.53 -15.83
C ASP A 158 -22.47 -0.50 -15.36
N GLU A 159 -23.56 -0.64 -16.13
CA GLU A 159 -24.62 -1.60 -15.82
C GLU A 159 -24.12 -3.06 -15.75
N PRO A 160 -23.25 -3.53 -16.67
CA PRO A 160 -22.59 -4.83 -16.54
C PRO A 160 -21.80 -5.01 -15.24
N PHE A 161 -21.05 -4.00 -14.78
CA PHE A 161 -20.35 -4.04 -13.50
C PHE A 161 -21.36 -4.24 -12.35
N MET A 162 -22.43 -3.44 -12.31
CA MET A 162 -23.44 -3.53 -11.25
C MET A 162 -24.13 -4.89 -11.25
N ARG A 163 -24.47 -5.43 -12.42
CA ARG A 163 -25.02 -6.79 -12.55
C ARG A 163 -24.06 -7.85 -12.01
N LEU A 164 -22.77 -7.74 -12.32
CA LEU A 164 -21.76 -8.66 -11.81
C LEU A 164 -21.65 -8.59 -10.29
N ALA A 165 -21.66 -7.39 -9.70
CA ALA A 165 -21.68 -7.23 -8.25
C ALA A 165 -22.95 -7.84 -7.61
N MET A 166 -24.10 -7.68 -8.26
CA MET A 166 -25.37 -8.27 -7.82
C MET A 166 -25.39 -9.81 -7.95
N LEU A 167 -24.68 -10.40 -8.91
CA LEU A 167 -24.46 -11.86 -8.94
C LEU A 167 -23.71 -12.32 -7.69
N GLY A 168 -22.67 -11.59 -7.27
CA GLY A 168 -21.97 -11.88 -6.02
C GLY A 168 -22.87 -11.78 -4.79
N ARG A 169 -23.79 -10.80 -4.75
CA ARG A 169 -24.83 -10.70 -3.71
C ARG A 169 -25.82 -11.87 -3.73
N LYS A 170 -26.22 -12.37 -4.91
CA LYS A 170 -27.06 -13.57 -5.04
C LYS A 170 -26.37 -14.83 -4.51
N LEU A 171 -25.04 -14.86 -4.53
CA LEU A 171 -24.23 -15.91 -3.91
C LEU A 171 -23.99 -15.67 -2.42
N GLU A 172 -24.76 -14.76 -1.80
CA GLU A 172 -24.73 -14.40 -0.37
C GLU A 172 -23.39 -13.80 0.12
N ARG A 173 -22.49 -13.43 -0.80
CA ARG A 173 -21.19 -12.82 -0.46
C ARG A 173 -21.33 -11.34 -0.12
N LYS A 174 -20.52 -10.81 0.80
CA LYS A 174 -20.51 -9.38 1.19
C LYS A 174 -19.90 -8.47 0.11
N VAL A 175 -20.58 -8.35 -1.03
CA VAL A 175 -20.19 -7.46 -2.14
C VAL A 175 -20.80 -6.09 -1.96
N ILE A 176 -19.98 -5.10 -1.61
CA ILE A 176 -20.38 -3.73 -1.34
C ILE A 176 -20.04 -2.87 -2.55
N VAL A 177 -21.05 -2.25 -3.16
CA VAL A 177 -20.90 -1.31 -4.28
C VAL A 177 -20.75 0.09 -3.73
N VAL A 178 -19.54 0.64 -3.77
CA VAL A 178 -19.25 1.99 -3.28
C VAL A 178 -19.66 3.01 -4.33
N ILE A 179 -20.62 3.87 -4.00
CA ILE A 179 -21.07 4.96 -4.87
C ILE A 179 -20.02 6.06 -4.84
N GLU A 180 -19.45 6.33 -6.01
CA GLU A 180 -18.41 7.36 -6.20
C GLU A 180 -18.91 8.52 -7.06
N LYS A 181 -20.04 8.33 -7.75
CA LYS A 181 -20.77 9.37 -8.47
C LYS A 181 -22.26 9.20 -8.19
N ILE A 182 -22.97 10.28 -7.87
CA ILE A 182 -24.37 10.20 -7.44
C ILE A 182 -25.30 9.53 -8.45
N SER A 183 -25.01 9.63 -9.75
CA SER A 183 -25.78 8.96 -10.81
C SER A 183 -25.72 7.42 -10.77
N GLU A 184 -24.74 6.84 -10.08
CA GLU A 184 -24.60 5.38 -9.96
C GLU A 184 -25.68 4.77 -9.04
N LEU A 185 -26.13 5.52 -8.02
CA LEU A 185 -27.04 4.97 -7.01
C LEU A 185 -28.42 4.59 -7.58
N PRO A 186 -29.14 5.44 -8.34
CA PRO A 186 -30.40 5.04 -8.96
C PRO A 186 -30.25 3.84 -9.91
N GLN A 187 -29.12 3.78 -10.62
CA GLN A 187 -28.83 2.67 -11.53
C GLN A 187 -28.61 1.36 -10.77
N LEU A 188 -27.87 1.39 -9.66
CA LEU A 188 -27.65 0.23 -8.80
C LEU A 188 -28.98 -0.28 -8.22
N LEU A 189 -29.83 0.61 -7.70
CA LEU A 189 -31.12 0.24 -7.13
C LEU A 189 -32.02 -0.42 -8.19
N ARG A 190 -32.10 0.15 -9.40
CA ARG A 190 -32.83 -0.45 -10.52
C ARG A 190 -32.31 -1.84 -10.88
N VAL A 191 -30.99 -2.00 -11.06
CA VAL A 191 -30.38 -3.29 -11.41
C VAL A 191 -30.63 -4.33 -10.32
N ALA A 192 -30.54 -3.94 -9.05
CA ALA A 192 -30.79 -4.82 -7.92
C ALA A 192 -32.25 -5.28 -7.86
N GLU A 193 -33.21 -4.40 -8.15
CA GLU A 193 -34.63 -4.74 -8.29
C GLU A 193 -34.89 -5.69 -9.46
N GLU A 194 -34.36 -5.39 -10.65
CA GLU A 194 -34.45 -6.26 -11.83
C GLU A 194 -33.88 -7.67 -11.57
N MET A 195 -32.82 -7.75 -10.76
CA MET A 195 -32.20 -9.00 -10.36
C MET A 195 -32.80 -9.62 -9.10
N GLN A 196 -33.76 -8.98 -8.45
CA GLN A 196 -34.40 -9.48 -7.21
C GLN A 196 -33.37 -9.82 -6.12
N VAL A 197 -32.43 -8.92 -5.85
CA VAL A 197 -31.43 -9.07 -4.79
C VAL A 197 -31.24 -7.73 -4.09
N GLU A 198 -31.01 -7.74 -2.77
CA GLU A 198 -30.72 -6.50 -2.06
C GLU A 198 -29.26 -6.07 -2.26
N PRO A 199 -29.01 -4.82 -2.72
CA PRO A 199 -27.67 -4.32 -2.88
C PRO A 199 -27.09 -3.96 -1.51
N TYR A 200 -25.79 -4.20 -1.33
CA TYR A 200 -25.04 -3.51 -0.29
C TYR A 200 -24.37 -2.29 -0.90
N VAL A 201 -24.66 -1.14 -0.33
CA VAL A 201 -24.25 0.18 -0.82
C VAL A 201 -23.16 0.71 0.12
N GLY A 202 -22.09 1.24 -0.46
CA GLY A 202 -21.14 2.10 0.22
C GLY A 202 -21.24 3.53 -0.31
N LEU A 203 -20.85 4.53 0.48
CA LEU A 203 -20.71 5.92 0.00
C LEU A 203 -19.26 6.35 0.15
N ARG A 204 -18.63 6.79 -0.95
CA ARG A 204 -17.31 7.42 -0.90
C ARG A 204 -17.47 8.92 -0.70
N ALA A 205 -16.96 9.46 0.40
CA ALA A 205 -16.94 10.90 0.62
C ALA A 205 -15.71 11.56 -0.03
N LYS A 206 -15.91 12.76 -0.57
CA LYS A 206 -14.82 13.71 -0.82
C LYS A 206 -14.51 14.45 0.46
N LEU A 207 -13.31 14.23 0.97
CA LEU A 207 -12.78 14.99 2.11
C LEU A 207 -12.18 16.30 1.62
N THR A 208 -12.28 17.34 2.43
CA THR A 208 -11.58 18.61 2.25
C THR A 208 -10.09 18.47 2.60
N THR A 209 -9.75 17.54 3.49
CA THR A 209 -8.37 17.15 3.79
C THR A 209 -7.69 16.63 2.52
N LYS A 210 -6.54 17.23 2.16
CA LYS A 210 -5.75 16.85 0.98
C LYS A 210 -4.75 15.75 1.32
N GLY A 211 -4.38 14.97 0.30
CA GLY A 211 -3.27 14.02 0.42
C GLY A 211 -1.91 14.70 0.46
N THR A 212 -0.87 13.92 0.74
CA THR A 212 0.53 14.39 0.75
C THR A 212 1.34 13.79 -0.40
N GLY A 213 2.48 14.40 -0.72
CA GLY A 213 3.44 13.84 -1.67
C GLY A 213 2.92 13.79 -3.10
N ARG A 214 3.35 12.78 -3.87
CA ARG A 214 2.99 12.65 -5.31
C ARG A 214 1.50 12.47 -5.58
N TRP A 215 0.73 12.10 -4.55
CA TRP A 215 -0.68 11.76 -4.66
C TRP A 215 -1.61 12.83 -4.08
N GLU A 216 -1.12 14.04 -3.81
CA GLU A 216 -1.89 15.17 -3.26
C GLU A 216 -3.22 15.40 -4.00
N HIS A 217 -3.22 15.33 -5.34
CA HIS A 217 -4.42 15.51 -6.17
C HIS A 217 -5.44 14.36 -6.10
N SER A 218 -5.10 13.25 -5.44
CA SER A 218 -6.00 12.10 -5.30
C SER A 218 -7.02 12.28 -4.17
N GLY A 219 -6.81 13.27 -3.29
CA GLY A 219 -7.73 13.69 -2.22
C GLY A 219 -8.17 15.15 -2.40
N GLY A 220 -8.96 15.68 -1.47
CA GLY A 220 -9.50 17.04 -1.56
C GLY A 220 -10.65 17.19 -2.56
N ASP A 221 -11.11 18.44 -2.72
CA ASP A 221 -12.23 18.82 -3.61
C ASP A 221 -12.00 18.44 -5.10
N PHE A 222 -10.73 18.34 -5.51
CA PHE A 222 -10.33 18.01 -6.89
C PHE A 222 -10.22 16.51 -7.16
N ALA A 223 -10.49 15.65 -6.18
CA ALA A 223 -10.48 14.21 -6.38
C ALA A 223 -11.46 13.81 -7.50
N LYS A 224 -11.01 12.91 -8.38
CA LYS A 224 -11.80 12.40 -9.52
C LYS A 224 -13.06 11.65 -9.07
N PHE A 225 -13.02 11.02 -7.91
CA PHE A 225 -14.05 10.14 -7.38
C PHE A 225 -14.51 10.60 -6.00
N GLY A 226 -15.74 10.22 -5.64
CA GLY A 226 -16.37 10.52 -4.36
C GLY A 226 -17.44 11.59 -4.46
N LEU A 227 -18.31 11.59 -3.46
CA LEU A 227 -19.46 12.46 -3.34
C LEU A 227 -19.10 13.66 -2.46
N THR A 228 -19.47 14.84 -2.94
CA THR A 228 -19.54 16.04 -2.10
C THR A 228 -20.63 15.90 -1.04
N ILE A 229 -20.59 16.72 0.02
CA ILE A 229 -21.62 16.68 1.07
C ILE A 229 -23.05 16.85 0.51
N PRO A 230 -23.34 17.78 -0.43
CA PRO A 230 -24.65 17.85 -1.07
C PRO A 230 -25.05 16.57 -1.80
N GLU A 231 -24.11 15.90 -2.49
CA GLU A 231 -24.38 14.63 -3.17
C GLU A 231 -24.60 13.48 -2.17
N ILE A 232 -23.91 13.47 -1.04
CA ILE A 232 -24.19 12.53 0.07
C ILE A 232 -25.61 12.75 0.60
N MET A 233 -26.02 14.01 0.80
CA MET A 233 -27.40 14.31 1.21
C MET A 233 -28.43 13.89 0.15
N GLN A 234 -28.09 14.02 -1.13
CA GLN A 234 -28.92 13.49 -2.21
C GLN A 234 -29.02 11.96 -2.16
N ALA A 235 -27.91 11.25 -1.91
CA ALA A 235 -27.90 9.80 -1.76
C ALA A 235 -28.77 9.35 -0.57
N VAL A 236 -28.69 10.07 0.56
CA VAL A 236 -29.55 9.86 1.73
C VAL A 236 -31.02 9.96 1.36
N ASN A 237 -31.42 11.01 0.64
CA ASN A 237 -32.82 11.19 0.22
C ASN A 237 -33.28 10.07 -0.71
N ILE A 238 -32.46 9.70 -1.71
CA ILE A 238 -32.76 8.60 -2.64
C ILE A 238 -32.98 7.29 -1.88
N LEU A 239 -32.12 6.95 -0.91
CA LEU A 239 -32.26 5.73 -0.12
C LEU A 239 -33.51 5.74 0.76
N LYS A 240 -33.85 6.88 1.38
CA LYS A 240 -35.06 7.02 2.21
C LYS A 240 -36.34 6.93 1.38
N GLU A 241 -36.39 7.61 0.24
CA GLU A 241 -37.52 7.56 -0.69
C GLU A 241 -37.77 6.14 -1.20
N ALA A 242 -36.68 5.40 -1.47
CA ALA A 242 -36.74 4.00 -1.87
C ALA A 242 -36.99 3.01 -0.71
N LYS A 243 -37.00 3.46 0.55
CA LYS A 243 -37.06 2.62 1.76
C LYS A 243 -35.94 1.57 1.79
N LYS A 244 -34.72 2.00 1.47
CA LYS A 244 -33.50 1.18 1.35
C LYS A 244 -32.39 1.67 2.27
N GLU A 245 -32.72 2.29 3.38
CA GLU A 245 -31.76 2.80 4.37
C GLU A 245 -30.86 1.67 4.92
N HIS A 246 -31.41 0.47 5.10
CA HIS A 246 -30.67 -0.70 5.57
C HIS A 246 -29.64 -1.22 4.56
N CYS A 247 -29.72 -0.82 3.29
CA CYS A 247 -28.76 -1.19 2.26
C CYS A 247 -27.45 -0.42 2.36
N LEU A 248 -27.42 0.74 3.03
CA LEU A 248 -26.18 1.49 3.26
C LEU A 248 -25.36 0.80 4.35
N LYS A 249 -24.29 0.12 3.95
CA LYS A 249 -23.45 -0.69 4.83
C LYS A 249 -22.09 -0.09 5.14
N LEU A 250 -21.57 0.76 4.25
CA LEU A 250 -20.18 1.19 4.31
C LEU A 250 -20.02 2.69 4.05
N PHE A 251 -19.26 3.36 4.89
CA PHE A 251 -18.74 4.70 4.64
C PHE A 251 -17.26 4.58 4.24
N HIS A 252 -16.89 5.17 3.10
CA HIS A 252 -15.54 5.09 2.56
C HIS A 252 -14.96 6.49 2.33
N PHE A 253 -13.65 6.62 2.49
CA PHE A 253 -12.89 7.70 1.91
C PHE A 253 -11.51 7.19 1.49
N HIS A 254 -10.88 7.90 0.56
CA HIS A 254 -9.51 7.58 0.18
C HIS A 254 -8.77 8.87 -0.18
N VAL A 255 -7.73 9.15 0.61
CA VAL A 255 -6.93 10.38 0.55
C VAL A 255 -5.84 10.27 -0.52
N GLY A 256 -5.39 9.07 -0.83
CA GLY A 256 -4.34 8.78 -1.81
C GLY A 256 -3.45 7.62 -1.38
N SER A 257 -2.48 7.26 -2.23
CA SER A 257 -1.45 6.28 -1.91
C SER A 257 -0.25 6.96 -1.25
N GLN A 258 0.54 6.22 -0.45
CA GLN A 258 1.78 6.72 0.17
C GLN A 258 1.56 8.05 0.92
N ILE A 259 0.69 8.03 1.94
CA ILE A 259 0.54 9.17 2.84
C ILE A 259 1.83 9.25 3.67
N THR A 260 2.56 10.34 3.52
CA THR A 260 3.91 10.51 4.10
C THR A 260 3.87 11.13 5.49
N ASP A 261 2.77 11.79 5.85
CA ASP A 261 2.59 12.49 7.12
C ASP A 261 1.40 11.93 7.89
N ILE A 262 1.66 11.49 9.13
CA ILE A 262 0.64 10.96 10.03
C ILE A 262 -0.47 11.97 10.34
N ARG A 263 -0.16 13.28 10.32
CA ARG A 263 -1.17 14.33 10.57
C ARG A 263 -2.31 14.27 9.56
N THR A 264 -1.98 14.02 8.28
CA THR A 264 -2.97 13.87 7.21
C THR A 264 -3.88 12.67 7.45
N VAL A 265 -3.34 11.55 7.97
CA VAL A 265 -4.15 10.39 8.37
C VAL A 265 -5.13 10.80 9.48
N LYS A 266 -4.63 11.41 10.56
CA LYS A 266 -5.46 11.86 11.69
C LYS A 266 -6.58 12.80 11.24
N GLU A 267 -6.25 13.82 10.45
CA GLU A 267 -7.22 14.81 9.94
C GLU A 267 -8.30 14.14 9.07
N SER A 268 -7.89 13.25 8.18
CA SER A 268 -8.82 12.54 7.28
C SER A 268 -9.76 11.60 8.03
N VAL A 269 -9.25 10.86 9.01
CA VAL A 269 -10.08 10.00 9.88
C VAL A 269 -11.06 10.85 10.68
N LYS A 270 -10.62 11.98 11.24
CA LYS A 270 -11.50 12.89 11.98
C LYS A 270 -12.62 13.45 11.12
N GLU A 271 -12.29 13.92 9.92
CA GLU A 271 -13.28 14.45 8.98
C GLU A 271 -14.28 13.36 8.56
N GLY A 272 -13.78 12.19 8.15
CA GLY A 272 -14.59 11.05 7.75
C GLY A 272 -15.52 10.57 8.88
N ALA A 273 -14.99 10.43 10.11
CA ALA A 273 -15.75 9.97 11.27
C ALA A 273 -16.90 10.91 11.61
N ARG A 274 -16.73 12.23 11.43
CA ARG A 274 -17.83 13.19 11.60
C ARG A 274 -18.93 13.00 10.58
N ILE A 275 -18.58 12.79 9.30
CA ILE A 275 -19.57 12.54 8.24
C ILE A 275 -20.32 11.23 8.53
N PHE A 276 -19.59 10.16 8.86
CA PHE A 276 -20.15 8.88 9.30
C PHE A 276 -21.14 9.07 10.45
N ALA A 277 -20.76 9.78 11.51
CA ALA A 277 -21.62 9.99 12.66
C ALA A 277 -22.91 10.75 12.31
N LYS A 278 -22.84 11.75 11.41
CA LYS A 278 -24.05 12.43 10.92
C LYS A 278 -24.96 11.50 10.12
N LEU A 279 -24.40 10.60 9.31
CA LEU A 279 -25.19 9.59 8.60
C LEU A 279 -25.88 8.62 9.58
N CYS A 280 -25.19 8.17 10.63
CA CYS A 280 -25.80 7.35 11.68
C CYS A 280 -26.97 8.07 12.36
N LYS A 281 -26.79 9.36 12.72
CA LYS A 281 -27.86 10.20 13.31
C LYS A 281 -29.05 10.42 12.37
N MET A 282 -28.85 10.29 11.06
CA MET A 282 -29.94 10.34 10.08
C MET A 282 -30.72 9.04 9.95
N GLY A 283 -30.38 8.01 10.73
CA GLY A 283 -31.08 6.72 10.81
C GLY A 283 -30.44 5.58 10.02
N PHE A 284 -29.22 5.75 9.51
CA PHE A 284 -28.52 4.69 8.78
C PHE A 284 -27.69 3.82 9.73
N ASN A 285 -27.84 2.50 9.61
CA ASN A 285 -27.02 1.53 10.34
C ASN A 285 -25.81 1.11 9.51
N ILE A 286 -24.79 1.98 9.46
CA ILE A 286 -23.56 1.75 8.71
C ILE A 286 -22.65 0.82 9.51
N GLU A 287 -22.28 -0.31 8.94
CA GLU A 287 -21.51 -1.38 9.60
C GLU A 287 -20.00 -1.21 9.46
N TYR A 288 -19.53 -0.58 8.38
CA TYR A 288 -18.11 -0.48 8.04
C TYR A 288 -17.67 0.97 7.82
N PHE A 289 -16.55 1.32 8.41
CA PHE A 289 -15.82 2.56 8.21
C PHE A 289 -14.50 2.25 7.53
N ASP A 290 -14.44 2.54 6.25
CA ASP A 290 -13.31 2.24 5.38
C ASP A 290 -12.43 3.48 5.19
N VAL A 291 -11.20 3.39 5.71
CA VAL A 291 -10.19 4.46 5.60
C VAL A 291 -9.44 4.41 4.26
N GLY A 292 -9.75 3.44 3.41
CA GLY A 292 -9.10 3.20 2.13
C GLY A 292 -7.64 2.79 2.30
N GLY A 293 -6.86 2.95 1.23
CA GLY A 293 -5.41 2.79 1.28
C GLY A 293 -4.71 4.04 1.81
N GLY A 294 -3.39 4.06 1.73
CA GLY A 294 -2.58 5.24 2.06
C GLY A 294 -1.49 4.98 3.07
N LEU A 295 -1.57 3.87 3.82
CA LEU A 295 -0.47 3.37 4.66
C LEU A 295 0.84 3.36 3.85
N GLY A 296 1.79 4.16 4.30
CA GLY A 296 3.06 4.40 3.62
C GLY A 296 4.02 3.22 3.70
N VAL A 297 5.06 3.31 2.88
CA VAL A 297 6.24 2.45 2.94
C VAL A 297 7.47 3.36 2.97
N ASP A 298 8.38 3.10 3.90
CA ASP A 298 9.65 3.82 3.96
C ASP A 298 10.66 3.18 3.00
N TYR A 299 10.80 3.73 1.79
CA TYR A 299 11.67 3.17 0.75
C TYR A 299 13.13 3.60 0.89
N ASP A 300 13.39 4.79 1.43
CA ASP A 300 14.76 5.31 1.62
C ASP A 300 15.27 5.15 3.06
N GLY A 301 14.39 4.79 4.00
CA GLY A 301 14.71 4.57 5.39
C GLY A 301 14.91 5.88 6.16
N SER A 302 14.48 7.03 5.63
CA SER A 302 14.72 8.33 6.25
C SER A 302 13.75 8.64 7.38
N GLN A 303 12.60 7.96 7.44
CA GLN A 303 11.48 8.26 8.35
C GLN A 303 11.04 9.74 8.33
N THR A 304 11.07 10.34 7.14
CA THR A 304 10.64 11.72 6.89
C THR A 304 9.29 11.78 6.17
N THR A 305 8.72 12.99 6.04
CA THR A 305 7.57 13.27 5.15
C THR A 305 7.99 13.40 3.67
N GLY A 306 9.17 12.88 3.31
CA GLY A 306 9.65 12.85 1.93
C GLY A 306 8.80 11.91 1.05
N GLN A 307 8.80 12.14 -0.26
CA GLN A 307 7.94 11.40 -1.20
C GLN A 307 8.19 9.88 -1.23
N SER A 308 9.38 9.45 -0.84
CA SER A 308 9.80 8.04 -0.80
C SER A 308 9.83 7.47 0.64
N SER A 309 9.24 8.17 1.60
CA SER A 309 9.28 7.84 3.02
C SER A 309 7.91 8.06 3.69
N MET A 310 7.84 7.80 4.98
CA MET A 310 6.76 8.22 5.88
C MET A 310 7.31 8.56 7.28
N ASN A 311 6.69 9.50 8.01
CA ASN A 311 7.13 9.92 9.35
C ASN A 311 6.46 9.15 10.51
N TYR A 312 5.95 7.94 10.25
CA TYR A 312 5.19 7.17 11.22
C TYR A 312 5.39 5.67 11.06
N THR A 313 5.10 4.95 12.13
CA THR A 313 5.09 3.49 12.20
C THR A 313 3.70 2.91 11.93
N LEU A 314 3.63 1.60 11.67
CA LEU A 314 2.36 0.91 11.54
C LEU A 314 1.49 1.06 12.81
N ASP A 315 2.10 0.92 13.98
CA ASP A 315 1.39 1.01 15.26
C ASP A 315 0.81 2.42 15.46
N GLU A 316 1.56 3.48 15.15
CA GLU A 316 1.05 4.85 15.21
C GLU A 316 -0.12 5.07 14.25
N TYR A 317 -0.01 4.59 13.00
CA TYR A 317 -1.11 4.64 12.03
C TYR A 317 -2.37 3.96 12.55
N VAL A 318 -2.23 2.74 13.06
CA VAL A 318 -3.35 1.94 13.57
C VAL A 318 -3.98 2.61 14.79
N SER A 319 -3.16 3.01 15.77
CA SER A 319 -3.63 3.69 16.97
C SER A 319 -4.35 4.98 16.64
N ASP A 320 -3.85 5.78 15.68
CA ASP A 320 -4.53 7.00 15.25
C ASP A 320 -5.87 6.72 14.58
N VAL A 321 -5.97 5.71 13.72
CA VAL A 321 -7.27 5.34 13.11
C VAL A 321 -8.29 4.95 14.18
N VAL A 322 -7.93 4.01 15.06
CA VAL A 322 -8.82 3.49 16.10
C VAL A 322 -9.22 4.58 17.09
N TYR A 323 -8.25 5.31 17.64
CA TYR A 323 -8.48 6.32 18.66
C TYR A 323 -9.36 7.47 18.14
N ASN A 324 -9.03 8.05 16.97
CA ASN A 324 -9.78 9.21 16.48
C ASN A 324 -11.22 8.84 16.09
N LEU A 325 -11.43 7.65 15.53
CA LEU A 325 -12.78 7.15 15.25
C LEU A 325 -13.56 6.91 16.53
N GLN A 326 -12.95 6.26 17.53
CA GLN A 326 -13.55 6.01 18.83
C GLN A 326 -13.99 7.30 19.52
N GLN A 327 -13.10 8.28 19.60
CA GLN A 327 -13.38 9.57 20.24
C GLN A 327 -14.59 10.26 19.59
N ILE A 328 -14.64 10.29 18.25
CA ILE A 328 -15.75 10.94 17.55
C ILE A 328 -17.05 10.14 17.69
N CYS A 329 -17.00 8.81 17.65
CA CYS A 329 -18.18 7.98 17.93
C CYS A 329 -18.74 8.26 19.34
N ALA A 330 -17.87 8.38 20.35
CA ALA A 330 -18.26 8.72 21.72
C ALA A 330 -18.81 10.15 21.82
N GLU A 331 -18.14 11.15 21.24
CA GLU A 331 -18.58 12.56 21.23
C GLU A 331 -19.94 12.73 20.54
N GLU A 332 -20.16 11.99 19.45
CA GLU A 332 -21.39 12.06 18.68
C GLU A 332 -22.45 11.08 19.19
N GLU A 333 -22.18 10.26 20.21
CA GLU A 333 -23.11 9.26 20.75
C GLU A 333 -23.64 8.29 19.67
N VAL A 334 -22.75 7.81 18.80
CA VAL A 334 -23.06 6.83 17.75
C VAL A 334 -22.28 5.52 17.98
N PRO A 335 -22.79 4.36 17.54
CA PRO A 335 -22.05 3.12 17.67
C PRO A 335 -20.73 3.16 16.90
N GLU A 336 -19.73 2.48 17.46
CA GLU A 336 -18.44 2.25 16.82
C GLU A 336 -18.59 1.20 15.70
N PRO A 337 -18.30 1.54 14.42
CA PRO A 337 -18.43 0.61 13.30
C PRO A 337 -17.25 -0.37 13.25
N ASN A 338 -17.33 -1.39 12.39
CA ASN A 338 -16.13 -2.12 12.00
C ASN A 338 -15.19 -1.24 11.19
N ILE A 339 -13.88 -1.43 11.33
CA ILE A 339 -12.85 -0.68 10.61
C ILE A 339 -12.38 -1.52 9.42
N THR A 340 -12.27 -0.89 8.26
CA THR A 340 -11.66 -1.47 7.06
C THR A 340 -10.51 -0.59 6.59
N SER A 341 -9.45 -1.20 6.07
CA SER A 341 -8.39 -0.49 5.34
C SER A 341 -7.95 -1.27 4.10
N GLU A 342 -7.59 -0.54 3.05
CA GLU A 342 -7.18 -1.06 1.75
C GLU A 342 -5.66 -0.94 1.54
N SER A 343 -4.87 -1.43 2.50
CA SER A 343 -3.43 -1.14 2.63
C SER A 343 -2.51 -1.90 1.64
N GLY A 344 -2.89 -2.01 0.36
CA GLY A 344 -2.24 -2.90 -0.61
C GLY A 344 -0.74 -2.68 -0.80
N ARG A 345 -0.28 -1.43 -0.95
CA ARG A 345 1.15 -1.10 -1.08
C ARG A 345 1.97 -1.60 0.11
N ALA A 346 1.45 -1.40 1.31
CA ALA A 346 2.12 -1.81 2.54
C ALA A 346 2.20 -3.34 2.67
N ILE A 347 1.30 -4.10 2.04
CA ILE A 347 1.37 -5.56 2.02
C ILE A 347 2.42 -6.06 1.05
N VAL A 348 2.52 -5.49 -0.15
CA VAL A 348 3.34 -6.07 -1.23
C VAL A 348 4.69 -5.40 -1.47
N ALA A 349 5.01 -4.26 -0.87
CA ALA A 349 6.23 -3.53 -1.25
C ALA A 349 7.53 -4.34 -1.06
N HIS A 350 7.64 -5.09 0.03
CA HIS A 350 8.85 -5.83 0.40
C HIS A 350 8.93 -7.25 -0.17
N HIS A 351 7.88 -7.77 -0.80
CA HIS A 351 7.81 -9.19 -1.16
C HIS A 351 8.60 -9.58 -2.41
N SER A 352 9.27 -8.65 -3.11
CA SER A 352 9.97 -9.00 -4.34
C SER A 352 11.20 -8.14 -4.60
N CYS A 353 12.24 -8.74 -5.18
CA CYS A 353 13.40 -8.02 -5.69
C CYS A 353 13.67 -8.38 -7.17
N ILE A 354 14.23 -7.43 -7.91
CA ILE A 354 14.73 -7.64 -9.27
C ILE A 354 16.23 -7.83 -9.17
N VAL A 355 16.73 -8.97 -9.67
CA VAL A 355 18.16 -9.27 -9.71
C VAL A 355 18.63 -9.28 -11.16
N MET A 356 19.72 -8.59 -11.42
CA MET A 356 20.33 -8.50 -12.74
C MET A 356 21.86 -8.56 -12.63
N SER A 357 22.50 -9.02 -13.70
CA SER A 357 23.96 -9.04 -13.80
C SER A 357 24.49 -7.75 -14.40
N VAL A 358 25.56 -7.20 -13.84
CA VAL A 358 26.33 -6.12 -14.45
C VAL A 358 27.26 -6.74 -15.50
N PHE A 359 27.00 -6.48 -16.78
CA PHE A 359 27.76 -7.06 -17.90
C PHE A 359 28.95 -6.18 -18.35
N GLY A 360 29.04 -4.94 -17.87
CA GLY A 360 30.11 -4.01 -18.19
C GLY A 360 30.08 -2.78 -17.30
N HIS A 361 31.21 -2.07 -17.22
CA HIS A 361 31.35 -0.80 -16.52
C HIS A 361 32.21 0.16 -17.36
N ILE A 362 32.02 1.47 -17.16
CA ILE A 362 32.85 2.51 -17.78
C ILE A 362 33.57 3.21 -16.64
N GLU A 363 34.90 3.15 -16.61
CA GLU A 363 35.73 3.81 -15.61
C GLU A 363 36.44 5.02 -16.21
N ILE A 364 36.22 6.20 -15.62
CA ILE A 364 36.86 7.45 -16.03
C ILE A 364 38.27 7.48 -15.43
N GLY A 365 39.27 7.82 -16.26
CA GLY A 365 40.66 7.98 -15.80
C GLY A 365 41.54 6.73 -15.93
N SER A 366 41.02 5.64 -16.49
CA SER A 366 41.78 4.43 -16.82
C SER A 366 42.60 4.55 -18.11
N ASN A 367 42.52 5.68 -18.81
CA ASN A 367 43.29 5.92 -20.03
C ASN A 367 44.79 6.01 -19.71
N PRO A 368 45.66 5.32 -20.47
CA PRO A 368 47.09 5.44 -20.28
C PRO A 368 47.52 6.89 -20.52
N ILE A 369 48.45 7.37 -19.69
CA ILE A 369 49.12 8.65 -19.92
C ILE A 369 49.84 8.54 -21.28
N LEU A 370 49.49 9.40 -22.23
CA LEU A 370 50.14 9.41 -23.54
C LEU A 370 51.63 9.75 -23.35
N PRO A 371 52.55 9.02 -24.02
CA PRO A 371 53.97 9.34 -23.97
C PRO A 371 54.23 10.74 -24.54
N ASN A 372 55.37 11.34 -24.16
CA ASN A 372 55.76 12.65 -24.67
C ASN A 372 56.00 12.60 -26.19
N GLY A 373 55.32 13.47 -26.94
CA GLY A 373 55.57 13.70 -28.36
C GLY A 373 56.88 14.46 -28.60
N ARG A 374 57.43 14.35 -29.82
CA ARG A 374 58.66 15.08 -30.22
C ARG A 374 58.41 16.57 -30.45
N GLU A 375 57.20 16.94 -30.86
CA GLU A 375 56.72 18.32 -31.03
C GLU A 375 55.30 18.43 -30.47
N GLU A 376 55.17 18.72 -29.19
CA GLU A 376 53.87 18.92 -28.55
C GLU A 376 53.49 20.41 -28.57
N PRO A 377 52.21 20.76 -28.86
CA PRO A 377 51.73 22.13 -28.67
C PRO A 377 51.93 22.60 -27.24
N GLN A 378 52.22 23.89 -27.04
CA GLN A 378 52.49 24.48 -25.72
C GLN A 378 51.41 24.17 -24.67
N VAL A 379 50.13 24.21 -25.07
CA VAL A 379 49.00 23.89 -24.17
C VAL A 379 49.06 22.47 -23.61
N VAL A 380 49.58 21.50 -24.38
CA VAL A 380 49.74 20.11 -23.93
C VAL A 380 50.89 20.00 -22.94
N GLN A 381 51.99 20.73 -23.17
CA GLN A 381 53.14 20.79 -22.28
C GLN A 381 52.75 21.38 -20.92
N GLU A 382 52.03 22.50 -20.90
CA GLU A 382 51.51 23.16 -19.69
C GLU A 382 50.58 22.24 -18.90
N MET A 383 49.66 21.53 -19.58
CA MET A 383 48.79 20.54 -18.92
C MET A 383 49.59 19.41 -18.28
N ARG A 384 50.64 18.91 -18.95
CA ARG A 384 51.52 17.87 -18.40
C ARG A 384 52.31 18.37 -17.18
N GLU A 385 52.80 19.61 -17.20
CA GLU A 385 53.49 20.22 -16.05
C GLU A 385 52.57 20.36 -14.84
N ILE A 386 51.32 20.80 -15.05
CA ILE A 386 50.30 20.90 -13.98
C ILE A 386 50.03 19.51 -13.38
N VAL A 387 49.79 18.49 -14.21
CA VAL A 387 49.57 17.11 -13.73
C VAL A 387 50.80 16.56 -13.00
N GLY A 388 52.01 16.85 -13.50
CA GLY A 388 53.27 16.46 -12.85
C GLY A 388 53.50 17.17 -11.51
N GLY A 389 52.99 18.39 -11.34
CA GLY A 389 53.02 19.14 -10.09
C GLY A 389 51.98 18.69 -9.06
N LEU A 390 50.85 18.12 -9.49
CA LEU A 390 49.79 17.59 -8.62
C LEU A 390 50.15 16.24 -7.99
N ASN A 391 51.03 15.46 -8.61
CA ASN A 391 51.46 14.13 -8.14
C ASN A 391 52.73 14.17 -7.24
N ARG A 392 53.12 15.34 -6.72
CA ARG A 392 54.29 15.53 -5.84
C ARG A 392 53.91 15.65 -4.37
#